data_AF-A0A848N9Y4-F1
#
_entry.id   AF-A0A848N9Y4-F1
#
_cell.length_a   1.000
_cell.length_b   1.000
_cell.length_c   1.000
_cell.angle_alpha   90.00
_cell.angle_beta   90.00
_cell.angle_gamma   90.00
#
_symmetry.space_group_name_H-M   'P 1'
#
loop_
_entity.id
_entity.type
_entity.pdbx_description
1 polymer ?
#
loop_
_entity_poly.entity_id
_entity_poly.type
_entity_poly.pdbx_seq_one_letter_code
_entity_poly.pdbx_strand_id
1 'polypeptide(L)'
;MSGHLALGVWPLVRLEGWGLLPFRGDKAHYFQRGAETGEGGRFVYSTCGLRGAETHQIPVLVPGNFPRCQRCAQSLPHAKRFS
;
A
#
# COMPACT_ATOMS: atom_id res chain seq x y z
N MET A 1 -20.02 -29.57 16.60
CA MET A 1 -18.88 -28.86 15.98
C MET A 1 -19.44 -27.78 15.08
N SER A 2 -19.65 -26.57 15.61
CA SER A 2 -20.19 -25.46 14.81
C SER A 2 -19.04 -24.71 14.15
N GLY A 3 -18.99 -24.78 12.82
CA GLY A 3 -18.07 -23.98 12.01
C GLY A 3 -18.52 -22.53 12.01
N HIS A 4 -17.80 -21.68 12.73
CA HIS A 4 -17.93 -20.23 12.58
C HIS A 4 -17.12 -19.81 11.36
N LEU A 5 -17.81 -19.59 10.24
CA LEU A 5 -17.28 -18.79 9.14
C LEU A 5 -17.03 -17.38 9.68
N ALA A 6 -15.77 -17.05 9.92
CA ALA A 6 -15.36 -15.70 10.26
C ALA A 6 -15.55 -14.80 9.03
N LEU A 7 -16.77 -14.32 8.82
CA LEU A 7 -17.04 -13.10 8.04
C LEU A 7 -16.61 -11.90 8.89
N GLY A 8 -15.32 -11.85 9.22
CA GLY A 8 -14.72 -10.75 9.95
C GLY A 8 -14.66 -9.55 9.03
N VAL A 9 -15.50 -8.55 9.30
CA VAL A 9 -15.30 -7.19 8.79
C VAL A 9 -14.05 -6.67 9.47
N TRP A 10 -12.88 -6.98 8.90
CA TRP A 10 -11.62 -6.41 9.34
C TRP A 10 -11.75 -4.89 9.26
N PRO A 11 -11.42 -4.14 10.32
CA PRO A 11 -11.40 -2.69 10.22
C PRO A 11 -10.43 -2.34 9.09
N LEU A 12 -10.99 -1.90 7.97
CA LEU A 12 -10.27 -1.39 6.82
C LEU A 12 -9.61 -0.08 7.25
N VAL A 13 -8.51 -0.19 8.01
CA VAL A 13 -7.58 0.91 8.22
C VAL A 13 -6.87 1.08 6.88
N ARG A 14 -7.57 1.71 5.92
CA ARG A 14 -7.02 2.06 4.61
C ARG A 14 -6.07 3.23 4.82
N LEU A 15 -4.87 2.92 5.32
CA LEU A 15 -3.75 3.83 5.20
C LEU A 15 -3.35 3.82 3.72
N GLU A 16 -3.59 4.93 3.06
CA GLU A 16 -3.08 5.22 1.72
C GLU A 16 -2.02 6.31 1.78
N GLY A 17 -1.11 6.30 0.83
CA GLY A 17 -0.02 7.27 0.79
C GLY A 17 1.09 6.86 -0.16
N TRP A 18 2.20 7.60 -0.13
CA TRP A 18 3.39 7.27 -0.90
C TRP A 18 4.34 6.40 -0.07
N GLY A 19 4.87 5.34 -0.66
CA GLY A 19 5.87 4.47 -0.04
C GLY A 19 6.96 4.08 -1.04
N LEU A 20 8.22 4.05 -0.59
CA LEU A 20 9.34 3.51 -1.38
C LEU A 20 9.40 1.99 -1.21
N LEU A 21 9.64 1.53 0.01
CA LEU A 21 9.48 0.12 0.37
C LEU A 21 8.01 -0.17 0.72
N PRO A 22 7.54 -1.40 0.50
CA PRO A 22 8.23 -2.58 -0.04
C PRO A 22 8.20 -2.71 -1.58
N PHE A 23 8.05 -1.60 -2.33
CA PHE A 23 8.08 -1.66 -3.79
C PHE A 23 9.51 -1.73 -4.31
N ARG A 24 9.73 -2.47 -5.41
CA ARG A 24 11.04 -2.55 -6.05
C ARG A 24 11.30 -1.28 -6.86
N GLY A 25 12.55 -0.84 -6.89
CA GLY A 25 13.02 0.28 -7.71
C GLY A 25 13.42 1.51 -6.88
N ASP A 26 13.56 2.64 -7.57
CA ASP A 26 14.07 3.91 -7.06
C ASP A 26 12.99 4.99 -6.90
N LYS A 27 11.72 4.61 -7.07
CA LYS A 27 10.58 5.53 -7.07
C LYS A 27 9.57 5.18 -5.99
N ALA A 28 9.00 6.21 -5.37
CA ALA A 28 7.89 6.07 -4.46
C ALA A 28 6.60 5.77 -5.22
N HIS A 29 5.81 4.82 -4.73
CA HIS A 29 4.53 4.44 -5.30
C HIS A 29 3.39 4.84 -4.37
N TYR A 30 2.31 5.39 -4.93
CA TYR A 30 1.09 5.61 -4.17
C TYR A 30 0.40 4.27 -3.96
N PHE A 31 0.09 3.93 -2.72
CA PHE A 31 -0.43 2.62 -2.36
C PHE A 31 -1.61 2.71 -1.42
N GLN A 32 -2.35 1.61 -1.36
CA GLN A 32 -3.34 1.32 -0.34
C GLN A 32 -2.89 0.10 0.47
N ARG A 33 -2.95 0.21 1.79
CA ARG A 33 -2.63 -0.88 2.70
C ARG A 33 -3.79 -1.88 2.76
N GLY A 34 -3.47 -3.16 2.60
CA GLY A 34 -4.39 -4.27 2.78
C GLY A 34 -4.58 -4.65 4.24
N ALA A 35 -5.37 -5.70 4.48
CA ALA A 35 -5.57 -6.25 5.81
C ALA A 35 -4.30 -6.92 6.35
N GLU A 36 -4.20 -6.98 7.68
CA GLU A 36 -3.19 -7.76 8.38
C GLU A 36 -3.44 -9.26 8.21
N THR A 37 -2.38 -9.99 7.90
CA THR A 37 -2.40 -11.45 7.79
C THR A 37 -2.26 -12.07 9.18
N GLY A 38 -2.65 -13.33 9.33
CA GLY A 38 -2.47 -14.06 10.59
C GLY A 38 -1.01 -14.23 11.04
N GLU A 39 -0.06 -13.91 10.16
CA GLU A 39 1.39 -13.97 10.38
C GLU A 39 1.98 -12.60 10.79
N GLY A 40 1.13 -11.57 10.99
CA GLY A 40 1.57 -10.22 11.39
C GLY A 40 2.12 -9.36 10.26
N GLY A 41 1.95 -9.78 9.00
CA GLY A 41 2.32 -9.01 7.80
C GLY A 41 1.12 -8.33 7.14
N ARG A 42 1.37 -7.48 6.15
CA ARG A 42 0.32 -6.85 5.31
C ARG A 42 0.75 -6.84 3.86
N PHE A 43 -0.19 -7.03 2.94
CA PHE A 43 0.07 -6.68 1.54
C PHE A 43 -0.25 -5.21 1.30
N VAL A 44 0.61 -4.56 0.52
CA VAL A 44 0.37 -3.19 0.02
C VAL A 44 0.31 -3.22 -1.49
N TYR A 45 -0.63 -2.46 -2.04
CA TYR A 45 -0.90 -2.45 -3.46
C TYR A 45 -0.78 -1.03 -3.98
N SER A 46 0.13 -0.80 -4.92
CA SER A 46 0.26 0.49 -5.58
C SER A 46 -0.83 0.68 -6.63
N THR A 47 -1.19 1.93 -6.89
CA THR A 47 -2.16 2.27 -7.94
C THR A 47 -1.66 1.96 -9.35
N CYS A 48 -0.34 1.80 -9.55
CA CYS A 48 0.24 1.39 -10.84
C CYS A 48 0.40 -0.14 -10.98
N GLY A 49 -0.17 -0.93 -10.08
CA GLY A 49 -0.24 -2.40 -10.19
C GLY A 49 0.92 -3.17 -9.55
N LEU A 50 1.86 -2.51 -8.87
CA LEU A 50 2.86 -3.21 -8.05
C LEU A 50 2.24 -3.67 -6.74
N ARG A 51 2.71 -4.83 -6.26
CA ARG A 51 2.41 -5.40 -4.94
C ARG A 51 3.68 -5.49 -4.14
N GLY A 52 3.60 -5.20 -2.84
CA GLY A 52 4.66 -5.48 -1.89
C GLY A 52 4.13 -6.08 -0.60
N ALA A 53 5.04 -6.60 0.21
CA ALA A 53 4.75 -7.20 1.51
C ALA A 53 5.38 -6.34 2.60
N GLU A 54 4.55 -5.74 3.43
CA GLU A 54 4.94 -5.06 4.65
C GLU A 54 5.04 -6.09 5.77
N THR A 55 6.16 -6.10 6.47
CA THR A 55 6.39 -6.92 7.66
C THR A 55 7.10 -6.07 8.72
N HIS A 56 7.28 -6.62 9.92
CA HIS A 56 8.12 -5.97 10.94
C HIS A 56 9.57 -5.74 10.47
N GLN A 57 10.08 -6.57 9.57
CA GLN A 57 11.43 -6.45 9.01
C GLN A 57 11.49 -5.49 7.82
N ILE A 58 10.39 -5.37 7.07
CA ILE A 58 10.29 -4.52 5.88
C ILE A 58 9.04 -3.64 6.03
N PRO A 59 9.12 -2.54 6.79
CA PRO A 59 8.00 -1.62 6.94
C PRO A 59 7.78 -0.82 5.65
N VAL A 60 6.64 -0.13 5.58
CA VAL A 60 6.47 0.93 4.58
C VAL A 60 7.46 2.05 4.90
N LEU A 61 8.32 2.36 3.94
CA LEU A 61 9.25 3.47 4.05
C LEU A 61 8.61 4.73 3.47
N VAL A 62 8.41 5.74 4.33
CA VAL A 62 8.00 7.07 3.91
C VAL A 62 9.09 7.65 2.98
N PRO A 63 8.74 8.10 1.77
CA PRO A 63 9.72 8.28 0.71
C PRO A 63 10.57 9.55 0.82
N GLY A 64 10.27 10.49 1.72
CA GLY A 64 10.98 11.78 1.78
C GLY A 64 11.05 12.46 0.40
N ASN A 65 12.27 12.66 -0.12
CA ASN A 65 12.55 13.29 -1.41
C ASN A 65 12.71 12.30 -2.59
N PHE A 66 12.46 11.01 -2.39
CA PHE A 66 12.56 10.05 -3.50
C PHE A 66 11.55 10.40 -4.61
N PRO A 67 11.95 10.28 -5.91
CA PRO A 67 11.06 10.59 -7.02
C PRO A 67 9.77 9.78 -6.96
N ARG A 68 8.64 10.43 -7.27
CA ARG A 68 7.33 9.77 -7.30
C ARG A 68 7.11 9.06 -8.63
N CYS A 69 6.49 7.88 -8.59
CA CYS A 69 6.05 7.17 -9.78
C CYS A 69 5.00 8.00 -10.53
N GLN A 70 5.31 8.38 -11.77
CA GLN A 70 4.44 9.22 -12.58
C GLN A 70 3.08 8.57 -12.89
N ARG A 71 3.05 7.24 -13.10
CA ARG A 71 1.79 6.50 -13.29
C ARG A 71 0.90 6.58 -12.06
N CYS A 72 1.47 6.43 -10.87
CA CYS A 72 0.73 6.61 -9.63
C CYS A 72 0.24 8.05 -9.49
N ALA A 73 1.08 9.04 -9.78
CA ALA A 73 0.70 10.44 -9.68
C ALA A 73 -0.51 10.75 -10.58
N GLN A 74 -0.45 10.37 -11.85
CA GLN A 74 -1.52 10.62 -12.84
C GLN A 74 -2.85 9.94 -12.49
N SER A 75 -2.82 8.80 -11.78
CA SER A 75 -4.02 8.10 -11.33
C SER A 75 -4.77 8.80 -10.19
N LEU A 76 -4.14 9.76 -9.50
CA LEU A 76 -4.73 10.39 -8.33
C LEU A 76 -5.69 11.52 -8.74
N PRO A 77 -6.90 11.60 -8.15
CA PRO A 77 -7.89 12.63 -8.46
C PRO A 77 -7.34 14.06 -8.31
N HIS A 78 -6.47 14.28 -7.32
CA HIS A 78 -5.87 15.59 -7.05
C HIS A 78 -4.68 15.95 -7.95
N ALA A 79 -4.01 14.98 -8.55
CA ALA A 79 -2.89 15.26 -9.46
C ALA A 79 -3.34 15.90 -10.78
N LYS A 80 -4.58 15.63 -11.19
CA LYS A 80 -5.22 16.26 -12.37
C LYS A 80 -5.52 17.75 -12.20
N ARG A 81 -5.40 18.32 -10.98
CA ARG A 81 -5.64 19.75 -10.74
C ARG A 81 -4.43 20.64 -11.02
N PHE A 82 -3.26 20.05 -11.28
CA PHE A 82 -2.01 20.78 -11.50
C PHE A 82 -1.31 20.41 -12.83
N SER A 83 -2.03 19.73 -13.73
CA SER A 83 -1.60 19.50 -15.12
C SER A 83 -2.20 20.52 -16.06
#